data_AF-A0A453I565-F1
#
_entry.id   AF-A0A453I565-F1
#
_cell.length_a   1.000
_cell.length_b   1.000
_cell.length_c   1.000
_cell.angle_alpha   90.00
_cell.angle_beta   90.00
_cell.angle_gamma   90.00
#
_symmetry.space_group_name_H-M   'P 1'
#
loop_
_entity.id
_entity.type
_entity.pdbx_description
1 polymer ?
#
loop_
_entity_poly.entity_id
_entity_poly.type
_entity_poly.pdbx_seq_one_letter_code
_entity_poly.pdbx_strand_id
1 'polypeptide(L)'
;MLVLHLQRDSWKTTMVLAYQSLGVVYGDLSISPLYVFKSTFAEDIQHSDTNEEIFGVLSFVFWTLTLIPLIKYVSIVLRAHDNGEGGTFALYSLICRHANVSLLPNRQIADEELSTYKLERNPETVDKTRVKVWLEKHKNLHTALLIMVLIGTCMVIGDGVLTPAISVFSAVSGLEFSLSKDHHEYAVIPITCVILAFLFALQHFGTHRVGFIFAPIVLAWLLCMSALGLYNIIHWNPHVYQALNPYYMFKFLKKTRKYGWMSLGGILLCMTGSEAMFADLGHFSYSAIQLAFTSLVYPALILAYMGQAAYLSKHHDFYSNSQVGFYIAVPDKVRWPVLVLAILASVVGSQAIISGTFSIINQSQSLSCFPRVKVVHTSEKIHGQIYIPEINWLLMILCIAVTVGFRDTKHMGN
;
A
#
# COMPACT_ATOMS: atom_id res chain seq x y z
N MET A 1 -22.12 -27.76 -21.70
CA MET A 1 -21.99 -26.69 -22.71
C MET A 1 -22.12 -25.32 -22.01
N LEU A 2 -21.26 -25.06 -21.00
CA LEU A 2 -21.28 -23.83 -20.19
C LEU A 2 -19.88 -23.61 -19.54
N VAL A 3 -18.82 -23.94 -20.30
CA VAL A 3 -17.40 -23.88 -19.84
C VAL A 3 -16.52 -23.09 -20.83
N LEU A 4 -17.11 -22.38 -21.80
CA LEU A 4 -16.36 -21.60 -22.80
C LEU A 4 -16.96 -20.20 -22.99
N HIS A 5 -17.03 -19.44 -21.91
CA HIS A 5 -17.22 -17.98 -21.93
C HIS A 5 -16.18 -17.28 -21.03
N LEU A 6 -14.94 -17.76 -21.03
CA LEU A 6 -13.78 -16.89 -20.77
C LEU A 6 -13.56 -16.06 -22.04
N GLN A 7 -14.49 -15.14 -22.21
CA GLN A 7 -14.59 -14.19 -23.30
C GLN A 7 -13.34 -13.33 -23.23
N ARG A 8 -12.49 -13.48 -24.25
CA ARG A 8 -11.41 -12.57 -24.66
C ARG A 8 -11.72 -11.14 -24.20
N ASP A 9 -11.19 -10.74 -23.04
CA ASP A 9 -11.43 -9.41 -22.51
C ASP A 9 -11.05 -8.42 -23.60
N SER A 10 -12.03 -7.65 -24.07
CA SER A 10 -11.75 -6.61 -25.05
C SER A 10 -10.67 -5.72 -24.45
N TRP A 11 -9.63 -5.37 -25.22
CA TRP A 11 -8.55 -4.51 -24.74
C TRP A 11 -9.07 -3.22 -24.08
N LYS A 12 -10.24 -2.74 -24.53
CA LYS A 12 -11.00 -1.65 -23.92
C LYS A 12 -11.44 -1.95 -22.48
N THR A 13 -11.96 -3.14 -22.21
CA THR A 13 -12.36 -3.59 -20.87
C THR A 13 -11.15 -3.62 -19.94
N THR A 14 -10.03 -4.20 -20.38
CA THR A 14 -8.79 -4.22 -19.58
C THR A 14 -8.28 -2.81 -19.27
N MET A 15 -8.35 -1.88 -20.23
CA MET A 15 -7.98 -0.48 -20.00
C MET A 15 -8.91 0.24 -19.02
N VAL A 16 -10.22 -0.01 -19.09
CA VAL A 16 -11.19 0.56 -18.14
C VAL A 16 -10.93 0.03 -16.72
N LEU A 17 -10.69 -1.27 -16.58
CA LEU A 17 -10.33 -1.86 -15.28
C LEU A 17 -8.98 -1.33 -14.78
N ALA A 18 -8.00 -1.14 -15.66
CA ALA A 18 -6.70 -0.57 -15.31
C ALA A 18 -6.83 0.89 -14.84
N TYR A 19 -7.74 1.66 -15.43
CA TYR A 19 -8.04 3.02 -14.97
C TYR A 19 -8.75 3.00 -13.60
N GLN A 20 -9.73 2.11 -13.42
CA GLN A 20 -10.45 2.00 -12.14
C GLN A 20 -9.55 1.51 -11.00
N SER A 21 -8.58 0.63 -11.28
CA SER A 21 -7.64 0.14 -10.26
C SER A 21 -6.73 1.24 -9.72
N LEU A 22 -6.50 2.35 -10.44
CA LEU A 22 -5.79 3.52 -9.92
C LEU A 22 -6.42 4.07 -8.64
N GLY A 23 -7.74 4.19 -8.61
CA GLY A 23 -8.45 4.78 -7.48
C GLY A 23 -8.57 3.85 -6.27
N VAL A 24 -8.57 2.53 -6.49
CA VAL A 24 -8.84 1.55 -5.43
C VAL A 24 -7.57 0.89 -4.92
N VAL A 25 -6.67 0.49 -5.82
CA VAL A 25 -5.50 -0.34 -5.47
C VAL A 25 -4.27 0.53 -5.20
N TYR A 26 -4.06 1.57 -6.01
CA TYR A 26 -2.81 2.33 -5.99
C TYR A 26 -2.85 3.59 -5.14
N GLY A 27 -4.00 3.93 -4.54
CA GLY A 27 -4.12 5.11 -3.69
C GLY A 27 -3.06 5.13 -2.60
N ASP A 28 -2.97 4.06 -1.80
CA ASP A 28 -2.02 3.93 -0.68
C ASP A 28 -0.56 4.05 -1.13
N LEU A 29 -0.16 3.19 -2.09
CA LEU A 29 1.21 3.18 -2.61
C LEU A 29 1.63 4.54 -3.21
N SER A 30 0.69 5.26 -3.83
CA SER A 30 0.95 6.54 -4.49
C SER A 30 1.21 7.71 -3.53
N ILE A 31 0.81 7.59 -2.25
CA ILE A 31 0.97 8.65 -1.26
C ILE A 31 2.32 8.57 -0.52
N SER A 32 2.99 7.42 -0.58
CA SER A 32 4.28 7.17 0.09
C SER A 32 5.34 8.28 -0.07
N PRO A 33 5.48 8.99 -1.23
CA PRO A 33 6.44 10.08 -1.35
C PRO A 33 6.21 11.25 -0.36
N LEU A 34 5.01 11.40 0.21
CA LEU A 34 4.73 12.45 1.20
C LEU A 34 5.50 12.26 2.50
N TYR A 35 5.74 11.02 2.92
CA TYR A 35 6.30 10.71 4.24
C TYR A 35 7.63 9.95 4.20
N VAL A 36 7.97 9.19 3.15
CA VAL A 36 9.18 8.36 3.11
C VAL A 36 10.46 9.16 3.39
N PHE A 37 10.74 10.21 2.60
CA PHE A 37 11.94 11.03 2.82
C PHE A 37 11.93 11.72 4.19
N LYS A 38 10.76 12.16 4.68
CA LYS A 38 10.62 12.77 6.01
C LYS A 38 10.95 11.78 7.13
N SER A 39 10.48 10.53 7.02
CA SER A 39 10.72 9.46 8.00
C SER A 39 12.16 8.92 7.92
N THR A 40 12.73 8.81 6.72
CA THR A 40 14.11 8.33 6.53
C THR A 40 15.15 9.28 7.14
N PHE A 41 14.94 10.59 7.00
CA PHE A 41 15.83 11.63 7.55
C PHE A 41 15.34 12.17 8.90
N ALA A 42 14.45 11.45 9.59
CA ALA A 42 13.92 11.84 10.89
C ALA A 42 14.97 11.75 12.02
N GLU A 43 15.85 10.76 11.95
CA GLU A 43 17.01 10.62 12.83
C GLU A 43 18.17 11.41 12.25
N ASP A 44 19.01 12.01 13.11
CA ASP A 44 20.10 12.95 12.80
C ASP A 44 21.21 12.38 11.87
N ILE A 45 20.84 12.00 10.64
CA ILE A 45 21.76 11.72 9.56
C ILE A 45 22.32 13.08 9.14
N GLN A 46 23.52 13.37 9.63
CA GLN A 46 24.25 14.58 9.27
C GLN A 46 24.45 14.61 7.77
N HIS A 47 23.80 15.58 7.12
CA HIS A 47 23.92 15.78 5.69
C HIS A 47 25.34 16.20 5.37
N SER A 48 26.05 15.37 4.60
CA SER A 48 27.37 15.73 4.11
C SER A 48 27.27 16.47 2.77
N ASP A 49 28.15 17.47 2.56
CA ASP A 49 28.29 18.22 1.30
C ASP A 49 28.42 17.31 0.06
N THR A 50 28.85 16.07 0.26
CA THR A 50 29.04 15.04 -0.77
C THR A 50 27.73 14.40 -1.27
N ASN A 51 26.57 14.70 -0.69
CA ASN A 51 25.24 14.16 -1.06
C ASN A 51 25.09 12.64 -1.00
N GLU A 52 26.07 11.93 -0.45
CA GLU A 52 26.12 10.47 -0.51
C GLU A 52 24.93 9.81 0.20
N GLU A 53 24.39 10.45 1.24
CA GLU A 53 23.22 9.91 1.95
C GLU A 53 21.95 9.98 1.11
N ILE A 54 21.70 11.12 0.45
CA ILE A 54 20.51 11.32 -0.39
C ILE A 54 20.52 10.35 -1.58
N PHE A 55 21.68 10.18 -2.23
CA PHE A 55 21.83 9.23 -3.33
C PHE A 55 21.69 7.78 -2.83
N GLY A 56 22.20 7.49 -1.63
CA GLY A 56 22.03 6.20 -0.96
C GLY A 56 20.56 5.85 -0.71
N VAL A 57 19.83 6.77 -0.07
CA VAL A 57 18.39 6.61 0.22
C VAL A 57 17.60 6.44 -1.07
N LEU A 58 17.84 7.28 -2.08
CA LEU A 58 17.18 7.14 -3.39
C LEU A 58 17.46 5.77 -4.03
N SER A 59 18.69 5.28 -3.94
CA SER A 59 19.07 3.95 -4.43
C SER A 59 18.27 2.85 -3.72
N PHE A 60 18.17 2.93 -2.39
CA PHE A 60 17.37 2.01 -1.59
C PHE A 60 15.89 2.04 -1.95
N VAL A 61 15.30 3.22 -2.12
CA VAL A 61 13.89 3.37 -2.52
C VAL A 61 13.66 2.78 -3.91
N PHE A 62 14.53 3.07 -4.88
CA PHE A 62 14.45 2.53 -6.23
C PHE A 62 14.47 1.00 -6.24
N TRP A 63 15.47 0.39 -5.57
CA TRP A 63 15.60 -1.07 -5.54
C TRP A 63 14.50 -1.74 -4.71
N THR A 64 14.03 -1.12 -3.63
CA THR A 64 12.89 -1.61 -2.86
C THR A 64 11.62 -1.63 -3.72
N LEU A 65 11.31 -0.55 -4.45
CA LEU A 65 10.15 -0.49 -5.35
C LEU A 65 10.27 -1.47 -6.53
N THR A 66 11.48 -1.68 -7.05
CA THR A 66 11.74 -2.60 -8.16
C THR A 66 11.62 -4.06 -7.71
N LEU A 67 12.21 -4.42 -6.57
CA LEU A 67 12.24 -5.81 -6.12
C LEU A 67 10.90 -6.24 -5.52
N ILE A 68 10.26 -5.37 -4.74
CA ILE A 68 9.06 -5.73 -3.97
C ILE A 68 7.79 -5.53 -4.81
N PRO A 69 7.29 -4.30 -5.06
CA PRO A 69 6.11 -4.12 -5.90
C PRO A 69 6.24 -4.69 -7.33
N LEU A 70 7.33 -4.39 -8.06
CA LEU A 70 7.41 -4.76 -9.49
C LEU A 70 7.74 -6.24 -9.72
N ILE A 71 8.81 -6.76 -9.09
CA ILE A 71 9.24 -8.15 -9.32
C ILE A 71 8.42 -9.11 -8.46
N LYS A 72 8.42 -8.97 -7.13
CA LYS A 72 7.68 -9.89 -6.25
C LYS A 72 6.17 -9.79 -6.49
N TYR A 73 5.55 -8.61 -6.34
CA TYR A 73 4.10 -8.53 -6.43
C TYR A 73 3.60 -8.70 -7.86
N VAL A 74 3.93 -7.78 -8.77
CA VAL A 74 3.37 -7.77 -10.12
C VAL A 74 3.76 -9.00 -10.95
N SER A 75 5.00 -9.45 -10.86
CA SER A 75 5.47 -10.54 -11.74
C SER A 75 5.24 -11.94 -11.18
N ILE A 76 5.26 -12.11 -9.85
CA ILE A 76 5.20 -13.43 -9.20
C ILE A 76 3.88 -13.62 -8.44
N VAL A 77 3.61 -12.76 -7.45
CA VAL A 77 2.50 -12.99 -6.49
C VAL A 77 1.13 -12.82 -7.14
N LEU A 78 0.93 -11.86 -8.05
CA LEU A 78 -0.36 -11.71 -8.74
C LEU A 78 -0.73 -12.94 -9.58
N ARG A 79 0.22 -13.83 -9.93
CA ARG A 79 -0.05 -15.10 -10.63
C ARG A 79 -0.54 -16.20 -9.68
N ALA A 80 -0.30 -16.05 -8.38
CA ALA A 80 -0.69 -17.01 -7.34
C ALA A 80 -2.06 -16.64 -6.77
N HIS A 81 -3.09 -16.67 -7.60
CA HIS A 81 -4.47 -16.34 -7.21
C HIS A 81 -5.34 -17.60 -7.05
N ASP A 82 -6.32 -17.56 -6.15
CA ASP A 82 -7.30 -18.64 -5.96
C ASP A 82 -8.64 -18.23 -6.57
N ASN A 83 -8.99 -18.79 -7.73
CA ASN A 83 -10.20 -18.43 -8.50
C ASN A 83 -10.40 -16.92 -8.77
N GLY A 84 -9.30 -16.17 -8.88
CA GLY A 84 -9.34 -14.71 -9.09
C GLY A 84 -9.28 -13.90 -7.80
N GLU A 85 -9.40 -14.51 -6.62
CA GLU A 85 -9.16 -13.85 -5.33
C GLU A 85 -7.68 -13.89 -4.96
N GLY A 86 -7.19 -12.81 -4.37
CA GLY A 86 -5.83 -12.70 -3.83
C GLY A 86 -5.84 -12.36 -2.33
N GLY A 87 -4.67 -12.26 -1.73
CA GLY A 87 -4.51 -12.02 -0.29
C GLY A 87 -4.02 -13.24 0.50
N THR A 88 -3.65 -13.00 1.76
CA THR A 88 -3.03 -14.00 2.64
C THR A 88 -3.92 -15.21 2.87
N PHE A 89 -5.24 -15.01 3.01
CA PHE A 89 -6.20 -16.08 3.17
C PHE A 89 -6.53 -16.83 1.86
N ALA A 90 -6.52 -16.14 0.71
CA ALA A 90 -6.64 -16.83 -0.58
C ALA A 90 -5.47 -17.80 -0.79
N LEU A 91 -4.25 -17.36 -0.43
CA LEU A 91 -3.07 -18.22 -0.45
C LEU A 91 -3.18 -19.38 0.54
N TYR A 92 -3.71 -19.13 1.75
CA TYR A 92 -3.97 -20.18 2.74
C TYR A 92 -4.98 -21.21 2.24
N SER A 93 -6.10 -20.78 1.66
CA SER A 93 -7.13 -21.65 1.07
C SER A 93 -6.52 -22.51 -0.03
N LEU A 94 -5.73 -21.90 -0.93
CA LEU A 94 -5.06 -22.60 -2.02
C LEU A 94 -4.08 -23.68 -1.52
N ILE A 95 -3.34 -23.39 -0.45
CA ILE A 95 -2.46 -24.37 0.22
C ILE A 95 -3.28 -25.49 0.85
N CYS A 96 -4.36 -25.17 1.58
CA CYS A 96 -5.23 -26.17 2.20
C CYS A 96 -5.87 -27.10 1.17
N ARG A 97 -6.33 -26.56 0.03
CA ARG A 97 -6.95 -27.31 -1.07
C ARG A 97 -5.96 -28.20 -1.82
N HIS A 98 -4.74 -27.71 -2.06
CA HIS A 98 -3.74 -28.48 -2.81
C HIS A 98 -2.94 -29.45 -1.95
N ALA A 99 -2.83 -29.24 -0.64
CA ALA A 99 -2.00 -30.05 0.25
C ALA A 99 -2.81 -30.78 1.35
N ASN A 100 -4.15 -30.81 1.32
CA ASN A 100 -4.98 -31.48 2.33
C ASN A 100 -4.62 -31.10 3.79
N VAL A 101 -4.25 -29.83 3.99
CA VAL A 101 -3.72 -29.29 5.26
C VAL A 101 -4.79 -28.60 6.11
N SER A 102 -6.07 -28.83 5.82
CA SER A 102 -7.18 -28.18 6.52
C SER A 102 -7.25 -28.55 8.01
N LEU A 103 -6.89 -27.60 8.87
CA LEU A 103 -7.18 -27.61 10.31
C LEU A 103 -8.51 -26.91 10.64
N LEU A 104 -8.98 -26.05 9.73
CA LEU A 104 -10.24 -25.32 9.83
C LEU A 104 -11.21 -25.76 8.72
N PRO A 105 -12.52 -25.79 8.98
CA PRO A 105 -13.52 -26.14 7.97
C PRO A 105 -13.56 -25.04 6.90
N ASN A 106 -12.93 -25.29 5.74
CA ASN A 106 -13.01 -24.41 4.57
C ASN A 106 -14.40 -24.57 3.95
N ARG A 107 -15.31 -23.63 4.20
CA ARG A 107 -16.66 -23.58 3.58
C ARG A 107 -16.69 -22.45 2.55
N GLN A 108 -15.91 -22.57 1.47
CA GLN A 108 -16.11 -21.73 0.28
C GLN A 108 -17.11 -22.41 -0.65
N ILE A 109 -17.97 -21.62 -1.31
CA ILE A 109 -19.00 -22.11 -2.25
C ILE A 109 -18.38 -22.92 -3.40
N ALA A 110 -17.16 -22.56 -3.83
CA ALA A 110 -16.39 -23.33 -4.81
C ALA A 110 -15.99 -24.73 -4.31
N ASP A 111 -15.73 -24.91 -3.00
CA ASP A 111 -15.47 -26.22 -2.41
C ASP A 111 -16.76 -27.06 -2.32
N GLU A 112 -17.91 -26.41 -2.18
CA GLU A 112 -19.23 -27.06 -2.22
C GLU A 112 -19.57 -27.55 -3.63
N GLU A 113 -19.32 -26.74 -4.67
CA GLU A 113 -19.48 -27.13 -6.08
C GLU A 113 -18.56 -28.32 -6.47
N LEU A 114 -17.31 -28.32 -6.00
CA LEU A 114 -16.40 -29.47 -6.18
C LEU A 114 -16.83 -30.70 -5.36
N SER A 115 -17.46 -30.53 -4.20
CA SER A 115 -17.94 -31.66 -3.40
C SER A 115 -19.15 -32.36 -4.04
N THR A 116 -19.99 -31.62 -4.78
CA THR A 116 -21.09 -32.18 -5.59
C THR A 116 -20.61 -32.94 -6.82
N TYR A 117 -19.46 -32.56 -7.40
CA TYR A 117 -18.77 -33.37 -8.41
C TYR A 117 -17.77 -34.31 -7.72
N LYS A 118 -18.26 -35.44 -7.21
CA LYS A 118 -17.40 -36.63 -7.01
C LYS A 118 -16.86 -37.06 -8.38
N LEU A 119 -15.79 -36.42 -8.83
CA LEU A 119 -14.96 -36.92 -9.91
C LEU A 119 -14.29 -38.19 -9.37
N GLU A 120 -14.61 -39.35 -9.93
CA GLU A 120 -13.79 -40.56 -9.77
C GLU A 120 -12.35 -40.20 -10.12
N ARG A 121 -11.50 -40.11 -9.09
CA ARG A 121 -10.12 -39.68 -9.24
C ARG A 121 -9.32 -40.83 -9.82
N ASN A 122 -9.14 -40.82 -11.14
CA ASN A 122 -8.14 -41.63 -11.82
C ASN A 122 -6.75 -41.31 -11.22
N PRO A 123 -5.89 -42.30 -10.95
CA PRO A 123 -4.62 -42.09 -10.27
C PRO A 123 -3.58 -41.55 -11.26
N GLU A 124 -3.75 -40.32 -11.73
CA GLU A 124 -2.74 -39.67 -12.56
C GLU A 124 -1.65 -39.05 -11.67
N THR A 125 -0.44 -39.54 -11.93
CA THR A 125 0.86 -39.18 -11.38
C THR A 125 1.19 -37.71 -11.64
N VAL A 126 0.69 -36.80 -10.79
CA VAL A 126 1.23 -35.45 -10.70
C VAL A 126 2.30 -35.45 -9.62
N ASP A 127 3.54 -35.13 -10.01
CA ASP A 127 4.73 -35.07 -9.17
C ASP A 127 4.40 -34.53 -7.77
N LYS A 128 4.37 -35.43 -6.77
CA LYS A 128 4.23 -35.04 -5.38
C LYS A 128 5.51 -34.31 -4.98
N THR A 129 5.47 -32.98 -5.01
CA THR A 129 6.58 -32.16 -4.53
C THR A 129 6.94 -32.60 -3.10
N ARG A 130 8.23 -32.79 -2.82
CA ARG A 130 8.72 -33.27 -1.51
C ARG A 130 8.16 -32.43 -0.34
N VAL A 131 7.96 -31.14 -0.59
CA VAL A 131 7.35 -30.18 0.35
C VAL A 131 5.91 -30.57 0.70
N LYS A 132 5.09 -30.97 -0.28
CA LYS A 132 3.70 -31.37 -0.05
C LYS A 132 3.58 -32.61 0.82
N VAL A 133 4.39 -33.64 0.53
CA VAL A 133 4.42 -34.89 1.33
C VAL A 133 4.92 -34.63 2.75
N TRP A 134 5.88 -33.72 2.91
CA TRP A 134 6.38 -33.32 4.22
C TRP A 134 5.35 -32.50 5.02
N LEU A 135 4.62 -31.61 4.33
CA LEU A 135 3.57 -30.77 4.91
C LEU A 135 2.42 -31.64 5.45
N GLU A 136 1.90 -32.56 4.62
CA GLU A 136 0.84 -33.51 4.95
C GLU A 136 1.18 -34.42 6.16
N LYS A 137 2.47 -34.70 6.38
CA LYS A 137 2.91 -35.62 7.43
C LYS A 137 2.92 -34.99 8.83
N HIS A 138 3.07 -33.67 8.93
CA HIS A 138 3.35 -33.00 10.20
C HIS A 138 2.22 -32.05 10.63
N LYS A 139 1.35 -32.51 11.54
CA LYS A 139 0.28 -31.69 12.14
C LYS A 139 0.79 -30.40 12.79
N ASN A 140 1.97 -30.41 13.39
CA ASN A 140 2.57 -29.21 13.99
C ASN A 140 2.83 -28.10 12.96
N LEU A 141 3.12 -28.49 11.71
CA LEU A 141 3.36 -27.54 10.63
C LEU A 141 2.06 -26.90 10.14
N HIS A 142 0.94 -27.64 10.18
CA HIS A 142 -0.38 -27.08 9.89
C HIS A 142 -0.72 -25.98 10.92
N THR A 143 -0.45 -26.23 12.21
CA THR A 143 -0.65 -25.25 13.28
C THR A 143 0.29 -24.06 13.14
N ALA A 144 1.57 -24.29 12.82
CA ALA A 144 2.53 -23.21 12.58
C ALA A 144 2.10 -22.32 11.40
N LEU A 145 1.56 -22.93 10.34
CA LEU A 145 1.07 -22.22 9.17
C LEU A 145 -0.17 -21.38 9.51
N LEU A 146 -1.10 -21.91 10.31
CA LEU A 146 -2.24 -21.14 10.82
C LEU A 146 -1.78 -19.94 11.67
N ILE A 147 -0.85 -20.15 12.60
CA ILE A 147 -0.30 -19.07 13.45
C ILE A 147 0.34 -17.98 12.58
N MET A 148 1.11 -18.37 11.56
CA MET A 148 1.74 -17.43 10.64
C MET A 148 0.71 -16.58 9.88
N VAL A 149 -0.39 -17.19 9.42
CA VAL A 149 -1.49 -16.46 8.76
C VAL A 149 -2.17 -15.51 9.74
N LEU A 150 -2.47 -15.96 10.96
CA LEU A 150 -3.07 -15.10 11.99
C LEU A 150 -2.19 -13.89 12.32
N ILE A 151 -0.88 -14.10 12.48
CA ILE A 151 0.08 -12.99 12.69
C ILE A 151 0.05 -12.02 11.51
N GLY A 152 0.10 -12.54 10.27
CA GLY A 152 0.00 -11.71 9.07
C GLY A 152 -1.29 -10.88 9.03
N THR A 153 -2.43 -11.49 9.40
CA THR A 153 -3.72 -10.78 9.41
C THR A 153 -3.78 -9.69 10.46
N CYS A 154 -3.20 -9.91 11.65
CA CYS A 154 -3.09 -8.88 12.68
C CYS A 154 -2.20 -7.71 12.21
N MET A 155 -1.11 -8.00 11.48
CA MET A 155 -0.24 -6.97 10.91
C MET A 155 -0.98 -6.10 9.90
N VAL A 156 -1.77 -6.71 8.99
CA VAL A 156 -2.56 -5.94 8.01
C VAL A 156 -3.66 -5.12 8.68
N ILE A 157 -4.30 -5.62 9.73
CA ILE A 157 -5.25 -4.83 10.53
C ILE A 157 -4.55 -3.63 11.19
N GLY A 158 -3.32 -3.82 11.69
CA GLY A 158 -2.48 -2.75 12.21
C GLY A 158 -2.16 -1.68 11.16
N ASP A 159 -1.86 -2.11 9.93
CA ASP A 159 -1.66 -1.21 8.79
C ASP A 159 -2.92 -0.39 8.47
N GLY A 160 -4.10 -1.02 8.57
CA GLY A 160 -5.40 -0.34 8.47
C GLY A 160 -5.64 0.78 9.49
N VAL A 161 -4.90 0.80 10.60
CA VAL A 161 -4.90 1.90 11.60
C VAL A 161 -3.80 2.92 11.28
N LEU A 162 -2.59 2.47 10.98
CA LEU A 162 -1.43 3.37 10.84
C LEU A 162 -1.46 4.16 9.53
N THR A 163 -1.85 3.53 8.43
CA THR A 163 -1.80 4.14 7.09
C THR A 163 -2.75 5.35 6.96
N PRO A 164 -4.02 5.32 7.40
CA PRO A 164 -4.86 6.52 7.41
C PRO A 164 -4.28 7.64 8.28
N ALA A 165 -3.72 7.28 9.45
CA ALA A 165 -3.16 8.26 10.37
C ALA A 165 -1.91 8.95 9.78
N ILE A 166 -0.96 8.19 9.22
CA ILE A 166 0.30 8.72 8.65
C ILE A 166 0.04 9.47 7.35
N SER A 167 -0.75 8.90 6.44
CA SER A 167 -1.00 9.51 5.13
C SER A 167 -1.73 10.85 5.27
N VAL A 168 -2.83 10.90 6.04
CA VAL A 168 -3.63 12.14 6.19
C VAL A 168 -2.85 13.19 6.96
N PHE A 169 -2.13 12.79 8.02
CA PHE A 169 -1.29 13.72 8.76
C PHE A 169 -0.17 14.30 7.87
N SER A 170 0.55 13.46 7.11
CA SER A 170 1.62 13.92 6.21
C SER A 170 1.10 14.83 5.09
N ALA A 171 -0.10 14.58 4.57
CA ALA A 171 -0.74 15.47 3.60
C ALA A 171 -1.07 16.83 4.23
N VAL A 172 -1.65 16.86 5.43
CA VAL A 172 -2.02 18.10 6.13
C VAL A 172 -0.81 18.87 6.65
N SER A 173 0.30 18.22 7.00
CA SER A 173 1.55 18.88 7.40
C SER A 173 2.09 19.85 6.34
N GLY A 174 1.70 19.72 5.07
CA GLY A 174 2.03 20.72 4.05
C GLY A 174 1.44 22.11 4.29
N LEU A 175 0.38 22.20 5.11
CA LEU A 175 -0.23 23.46 5.52
C LEU A 175 0.71 24.28 6.42
N GLU A 176 1.59 23.63 7.19
CA GLU A 176 2.61 24.29 8.02
C GLU A 176 3.55 25.17 7.18
N PHE A 177 3.86 24.74 5.96
CA PHE A 177 4.73 25.49 5.05
C PHE A 177 4.04 26.74 4.47
N SER A 178 2.70 26.80 4.54
CA SER A 178 1.91 27.88 3.95
C SER A 178 1.35 28.86 4.99
N LEU A 179 1.42 28.54 6.28
CA LEU A 179 0.94 29.37 7.40
C LEU A 179 2.11 29.98 8.19
N SER A 180 1.90 31.18 8.74
CA SER A 180 2.90 31.92 9.55
C SER A 180 3.21 31.28 10.91
N LYS A 181 4.40 31.58 11.45
CA LYS A 181 5.13 30.83 12.50
C LYS A 181 4.46 30.60 13.86
N ASP A 182 3.38 31.31 14.18
CA ASP A 182 2.84 31.32 15.55
C ASP A 182 1.65 30.36 15.78
N HIS A 183 1.12 29.69 14.74
CA HIS A 183 -0.04 28.76 14.85
C HIS A 183 0.26 27.31 14.43
N HIS A 184 1.54 26.96 14.29
CA HIS A 184 2.01 25.76 13.58
C HIS A 184 1.51 24.42 14.13
N GLU A 185 1.62 24.18 15.43
CA GLU A 185 1.35 22.85 15.99
C GLU A 185 -0.13 22.66 16.38
N TYR A 186 -0.82 23.77 16.68
CA TYR A 186 -2.20 23.73 17.17
C TYR A 186 -3.25 23.57 16.06
N ALA A 187 -2.92 23.89 14.80
CA ALA A 187 -3.88 23.82 13.70
C ALA A 187 -3.86 22.49 12.93
N VAL A 188 -2.70 21.85 12.78
CA VAL A 188 -2.52 20.65 11.94
C VAL A 188 -3.26 19.45 12.52
N ILE A 189 -3.02 19.13 13.79
CA ILE A 189 -3.62 17.98 14.49
C ILE A 189 -5.16 18.01 14.43
N PRO A 190 -5.87 19.10 14.78
CA PRO A 190 -7.33 19.12 14.72
C PRO A 190 -7.86 19.03 13.28
N ILE A 191 -7.18 19.64 12.30
CA ILE A 191 -7.58 19.52 10.89
C ILE A 191 -7.46 18.06 10.43
N THR A 192 -6.36 17.39 10.75
CA THR A 192 -6.19 15.95 10.46
C THR A 192 -7.28 15.12 11.12
N CYS A 193 -7.60 15.38 12.39
CA CYS A 193 -8.66 14.66 13.11
C CYS A 193 -10.04 14.86 12.46
N VAL A 194 -10.36 16.08 12.00
CA VAL A 194 -11.61 16.37 11.29
C VAL A 194 -11.67 15.62 9.95
N ILE A 195 -10.58 15.61 9.19
CA ILE A 195 -10.51 14.88 7.92
C ILE A 195 -10.65 13.37 8.15
N LEU A 196 -10.00 12.80 9.17
CA LEU A 196 -10.14 11.39 9.53
C LEU A 196 -11.59 11.08 9.96
N ALA A 197 -12.19 11.88 10.83
CA ALA A 197 -13.57 11.69 11.25
C ALA A 197 -14.53 11.74 10.04
N PHE A 198 -14.31 12.65 9.09
CA PHE A 198 -15.08 12.73 7.86
C PHE A 198 -14.86 11.52 6.95
N LEU A 199 -13.60 11.09 6.76
CA LEU A 199 -13.25 9.88 6.02
C LEU A 199 -14.00 8.66 6.56
N PHE A 200 -13.95 8.42 7.87
CA PHE A 200 -14.59 7.28 8.52
C PHE A 200 -16.12 7.41 8.55
N ALA A 201 -16.66 8.62 8.65
CA ALA A 201 -18.09 8.87 8.52
C ALA A 201 -18.60 8.54 7.11
N LEU A 202 -17.82 8.83 6.06
CA LEU A 202 -18.20 8.56 4.67
C LEU A 202 -18.11 7.08 4.25
N GLN A 203 -17.49 6.21 5.03
CA GLN A 203 -17.31 4.79 4.64
C GLN A 203 -18.62 4.03 4.41
N HIS A 204 -19.74 4.46 5.02
CA HIS A 204 -21.04 3.82 4.84
C HIS A 204 -21.63 3.97 3.43
N PHE A 205 -21.15 4.93 2.62
CA PHE A 205 -21.61 5.12 1.24
C PHE A 205 -21.10 4.06 0.24
N GLY A 206 -20.23 3.14 0.70
CA GLY A 206 -19.79 1.98 -0.06
C GLY A 206 -18.76 2.29 -1.16
N THR A 207 -17.99 1.27 -1.56
CA THR A 207 -16.84 1.40 -2.46
C THR A 207 -17.20 1.51 -3.95
N HIS A 208 -18.40 1.04 -4.36
CA HIS A 208 -18.81 0.97 -5.77
C HIS A 208 -18.94 2.33 -6.47
N ARG A 209 -19.58 3.32 -5.85
CA ARG A 209 -19.72 4.66 -6.45
C ARG A 209 -18.44 5.47 -6.37
N VAL A 210 -17.50 4.99 -5.57
CA VAL A 210 -16.37 5.77 -5.08
C VAL A 210 -15.13 5.50 -5.92
N GLY A 211 -14.88 4.26 -6.37
CA GLY A 211 -13.76 3.93 -7.26
C GLY A 211 -13.71 4.75 -8.56
N PHE A 212 -14.86 5.10 -9.15
CA PHE A 212 -14.92 5.93 -10.36
C PHE A 212 -14.55 7.40 -10.09
N ILE A 213 -14.89 7.93 -8.90
CA ILE A 213 -14.55 9.29 -8.47
C ILE A 213 -13.09 9.35 -7.97
N PHE A 214 -12.57 8.24 -7.47
CA PHE A 214 -11.23 8.14 -6.90
C PHE A 214 -10.13 7.97 -7.94
N ALA A 215 -10.40 7.23 -9.01
CA ALA A 215 -9.47 7.07 -10.14
C ALA A 215 -8.94 8.39 -10.71
N PRO A 216 -9.76 9.43 -11.02
CA PRO A 216 -9.25 10.70 -11.54
C PRO A 216 -8.42 11.48 -10.51
N ILE A 217 -8.71 11.34 -9.21
CA ILE A 217 -7.94 11.99 -8.14
C ILE A 217 -6.53 11.40 -8.09
N VAL A 218 -6.41 10.07 -8.06
CA VAL A 218 -5.11 9.39 -8.02
C VAL A 218 -4.34 9.59 -9.32
N LEU A 219 -5.02 9.58 -10.48
CA LEU A 219 -4.39 9.90 -11.76
C LEU A 219 -3.83 11.32 -11.76
N ALA A 220 -4.63 12.31 -11.34
CA ALA A 220 -4.18 13.70 -11.25
C ALA A 220 -2.99 13.84 -10.29
N TRP A 221 -3.03 13.15 -9.15
CA TRP A 221 -1.93 13.10 -8.19
C TRP A 221 -0.65 12.52 -8.81
N LEU A 222 -0.71 11.35 -9.44
CA LEU A 222 0.45 10.70 -10.08
C LEU A 222 1.04 11.55 -11.20
N LEU A 223 0.20 12.18 -12.03
CA LEU A 223 0.65 13.09 -13.09
C LEU A 223 1.30 14.35 -12.49
N CYS A 224 0.73 14.91 -11.42
CA CYS A 224 1.30 16.05 -10.72
C CYS A 224 2.66 15.72 -10.11
N MET A 225 2.79 14.59 -9.42
CA MET A 225 4.04 14.09 -8.85
C MET A 225 5.11 13.85 -9.92
N SER A 226 4.72 13.25 -11.05
CA SER A 226 5.61 13.02 -12.18
C SER A 226 6.11 14.34 -12.78
N ALA A 227 5.22 15.32 -12.98
CA ALA A 227 5.58 16.64 -13.50
C ALA A 227 6.51 17.42 -12.57
N LEU A 228 6.22 17.43 -11.26
CA LEU A 228 7.09 18.03 -10.24
C LEU A 228 8.44 17.32 -10.16
N GLY A 229 8.42 15.98 -10.24
CA GLY A 229 9.61 15.14 -10.25
C GLY A 229 10.54 15.51 -11.41
N LEU A 230 9.98 15.55 -12.62
CA LEU A 230 10.71 15.90 -13.84
C LEU A 230 11.24 17.35 -13.78
N TYR A 231 10.42 18.30 -13.32
CA TYR A 231 10.85 19.68 -13.12
C TYR A 231 12.06 19.77 -12.19
N ASN A 232 12.03 19.06 -11.06
CA ASN A 232 13.12 19.10 -10.09
C ASN A 232 14.41 18.42 -10.59
N ILE A 233 14.29 17.32 -11.35
CA ILE A 233 15.45 16.67 -11.98
C ILE A 233 16.13 17.61 -12.97
N ILE A 234 15.37 18.29 -13.83
CA ILE A 234 15.91 19.19 -14.86
C ILE A 234 16.51 20.45 -14.22
N HIS A 235 15.80 21.05 -13.25
CA HIS A 235 16.17 22.34 -12.69
C HIS A 235 17.31 22.26 -11.66
N TRP A 236 17.31 21.25 -10.78
CA TRP A 236 18.23 21.19 -9.64
C TRP A 236 19.42 20.27 -9.86
N ASN A 237 19.17 19.02 -10.28
CA ASN A 237 20.26 18.06 -10.44
C ASN A 237 19.94 16.97 -11.49
N PRO A 238 20.39 17.18 -12.74
CA PRO A 238 20.22 16.19 -13.81
C PRO A 238 20.99 14.88 -13.55
N HIS A 239 22.02 14.88 -12.69
CA HIS A 239 22.88 13.72 -12.45
C HIS A 239 22.33 12.77 -11.37
N VAL A 240 21.11 13.03 -10.86
CA VAL A 240 20.46 12.19 -9.85
C VAL A 240 20.26 10.74 -10.30
N TYR A 241 20.16 10.47 -11.60
CA TYR A 241 20.01 9.10 -12.12
C TYR A 241 21.19 8.18 -11.73
N GLN A 242 22.34 8.72 -11.34
CA GLN A 242 23.47 7.92 -10.86
C GLN A 242 23.12 7.14 -9.59
N ALA A 243 22.21 7.67 -8.76
CA ALA A 243 21.72 7.01 -7.55
C ALA A 243 21.04 5.67 -7.81
N LEU A 244 20.58 5.39 -9.04
CA LEU A 244 19.94 4.11 -9.39
C LEU A 244 20.93 2.93 -9.27
N ASN A 245 22.24 3.19 -9.29
CA ASN A 245 23.24 2.15 -9.10
C ASN A 245 23.25 1.65 -7.65
N PRO A 246 23.10 0.33 -7.39
CA PRO A 246 23.11 -0.24 -6.04
C PRO A 246 24.41 0.01 -5.26
N TYR A 247 25.49 0.42 -5.94
CA TYR A 247 26.72 0.89 -5.29
C TYR A 247 26.46 1.96 -4.21
N TYR A 248 25.51 2.87 -4.44
CA TYR A 248 25.18 3.92 -3.47
C TYR A 248 24.53 3.36 -2.19
N MET A 249 23.80 2.24 -2.27
CA MET A 249 23.24 1.56 -1.08
C MET A 249 24.37 1.05 -0.16
N PHE A 250 25.39 0.41 -0.73
CA PHE A 250 26.54 -0.08 0.04
C PHE A 250 27.33 1.07 0.66
N LYS A 251 27.48 2.17 -0.09
CA LYS A 251 28.16 3.38 0.40
C LYS A 251 27.42 4.00 1.58
N PHE A 252 26.09 4.10 1.49
CA PHE A 252 25.22 4.57 2.57
C PHE A 252 25.37 3.74 3.84
N LEU A 253 25.20 2.42 3.75
CA LEU A 253 25.32 1.53 4.92
C LEU A 253 26.71 1.59 5.57
N LYS A 254 27.77 1.69 4.75
CA LYS A 254 29.15 1.79 5.25
C LYS A 254 29.39 3.09 6.01
N LYS A 255 28.80 4.20 5.56
CA LYS A 255 28.95 5.53 6.14
C LYS A 255 28.09 5.71 7.39
N THR A 256 26.80 5.45 7.30
CA THR A 256 25.80 5.79 8.32
C THR A 256 25.74 4.76 9.46
N ARG A 257 26.32 3.56 9.26
CA ARG A 257 26.43 2.49 10.28
C ARG A 257 25.10 2.26 11.02
N LYS A 258 25.05 2.42 12.35
CA LYS A 258 23.86 2.13 13.18
C LYS A 258 22.66 2.99 12.81
N TYR A 259 22.85 4.30 12.61
CA TYR A 259 21.77 5.21 12.20
C TYR A 259 21.24 4.87 10.80
N GLY A 260 22.11 4.36 9.91
CA GLY A 260 21.71 3.89 8.58
C GLY A 260 20.78 2.68 8.64
N TRP A 261 20.96 1.79 9.62
CA TRP A 261 20.07 0.64 9.81
C TRP A 261 18.69 1.05 10.33
N MET A 262 18.62 2.05 11.21
CA MET A 262 17.35 2.52 11.77
C MET A 262 16.53 3.31 10.74
N SER A 263 17.22 4.12 9.93
CA SER A 263 16.66 4.84 8.77
C SER A 263 16.04 3.94 7.68
N LEU A 264 16.40 2.64 7.64
CA LEU A 264 15.76 1.68 6.74
C LEU A 264 14.26 1.51 7.02
N GLY A 265 13.78 1.74 8.24
CA GLY A 265 12.35 1.73 8.57
C GLY A 265 11.57 2.72 7.71
N GLY A 266 12.01 3.98 7.70
CA GLY A 266 11.45 5.03 6.84
C GLY A 266 11.57 4.73 5.33
N ILE A 267 12.58 3.97 4.89
CA ILE A 267 12.70 3.53 3.50
C ILE A 267 11.66 2.46 3.17
N LEU A 268 11.42 1.50 4.08
CA LEU A 268 10.43 0.44 3.87
C LEU A 268 9.00 0.98 3.74
N LEU A 269 8.73 2.18 4.26
CA LEU A 269 7.49 2.89 4.01
C LEU A 269 7.20 3.18 2.53
N CYS A 270 8.16 3.06 1.61
CA CYS A 270 7.90 3.20 0.17
C CYS A 270 7.16 2.00 -0.45
N MET A 271 7.17 0.83 0.20
CA MET A 271 6.46 -0.36 -0.29
C MET A 271 5.07 -0.55 0.36
N THR A 272 4.66 0.31 1.30
CA THR A 272 3.32 0.28 1.90
C THR A 272 2.27 0.46 0.81
N GLY A 273 1.23 -0.37 0.82
CA GLY A 273 0.25 -0.44 -0.26
C GLY A 273 0.54 -1.44 -1.37
N SER A 274 1.72 -2.08 -1.41
CA SER A 274 1.96 -3.22 -2.32
C SER A 274 1.09 -4.43 -1.98
N GLU A 275 0.65 -4.54 -0.72
CA GLU A 275 -0.21 -5.61 -0.23
C GLU A 275 -1.64 -5.49 -0.75
N ALA A 276 -2.14 -4.25 -0.90
CA ALA A 276 -3.43 -3.97 -1.52
C ALA A 276 -3.49 -4.49 -2.96
N MET A 277 -2.38 -4.44 -3.70
CA MET A 277 -2.29 -5.01 -5.05
C MET A 277 -2.63 -6.50 -5.09
N PHE A 278 -2.29 -7.24 -4.03
CA PHE A 278 -2.61 -8.65 -3.93
C PHE A 278 -3.98 -8.89 -3.32
N ALA A 279 -4.40 -8.11 -2.31
CA ALA A 279 -5.70 -8.27 -1.68
C ALA A 279 -6.87 -7.96 -2.63
N ASP A 280 -6.72 -6.98 -3.53
CA ASP A 280 -7.80 -6.52 -4.41
C ASP A 280 -7.89 -7.29 -5.75
N LEU A 281 -7.19 -8.41 -5.89
CA LEU A 281 -7.27 -9.23 -7.10
C LEU A 281 -8.70 -9.74 -7.38
N GLY A 282 -9.52 -9.92 -6.33
CA GLY A 282 -10.93 -10.33 -6.44
C GLY A 282 -11.82 -9.33 -7.19
N HIS A 283 -11.37 -8.09 -7.35
CA HIS A 283 -12.11 -7.03 -8.02
C HIS A 283 -11.56 -6.66 -9.41
N PHE A 284 -10.27 -6.91 -9.66
CA PHE A 284 -9.58 -6.46 -10.86
C PHE A 284 -8.78 -7.59 -11.50
N SER A 285 -8.76 -7.64 -12.83
CA SER A 285 -7.97 -8.66 -13.53
C SER A 285 -6.47 -8.46 -13.36
N TYR A 286 -5.73 -9.56 -13.30
CA TYR A 286 -4.26 -9.59 -13.25
C TYR A 286 -3.63 -8.63 -14.29
N SER A 287 -4.10 -8.70 -15.55
CA SER A 287 -3.57 -7.89 -16.64
C SER A 287 -3.85 -6.39 -16.48
N ALA A 288 -4.98 -6.02 -15.86
CA ALA A 288 -5.31 -4.61 -15.61
C ALA A 288 -4.39 -4.00 -14.53
N ILE A 289 -4.16 -4.73 -13.44
CA ILE A 289 -3.21 -4.34 -12.37
C ILE A 289 -1.79 -4.25 -12.95
N GLN A 290 -1.34 -5.27 -13.69
CA GLN A 290 0.00 -5.25 -14.30
C GLN A 290 0.19 -4.05 -15.24
N LEU A 291 -0.80 -3.75 -16.10
CA LEU A 291 -0.74 -2.64 -17.03
C LEU A 291 -0.69 -1.30 -16.30
N ALA A 292 -1.61 -1.05 -15.36
CA ALA A 292 -1.67 0.21 -14.61
C ALA A 292 -0.36 0.48 -13.83
N PHE A 293 0.16 -0.55 -13.15
CA PHE A 293 1.39 -0.40 -12.37
C PHE A 293 2.60 -0.09 -13.25
N THR A 294 2.85 -0.93 -14.26
CA THR A 294 4.07 -0.84 -15.08
C THR A 294 4.08 0.38 -15.99
N SER A 295 2.92 0.81 -16.49
CA SER A 295 2.84 1.93 -17.43
C SER A 295 2.76 3.30 -16.77
N LEU A 296 2.15 3.42 -15.59
CA LEU A 296 1.85 4.72 -14.98
C LEU A 296 2.39 4.85 -13.55
N VAL A 297 2.01 3.94 -12.64
CA VAL A 297 2.28 4.10 -11.20
C VAL A 297 3.78 4.01 -10.91
N TYR A 298 4.44 2.96 -11.40
CA TYR A 298 5.87 2.74 -11.21
C TYR A 298 6.73 3.91 -11.74
N PRO A 299 6.62 4.33 -13.02
CA PRO A 299 7.43 5.44 -13.52
C PRO A 299 7.13 6.76 -12.80
N ALA A 300 5.86 7.03 -12.45
CA ALA A 300 5.50 8.23 -11.70
C ALA A 300 6.14 8.27 -10.31
N LEU A 301 6.14 7.15 -9.58
CA LEU A 301 6.79 7.04 -8.26
C LEU A 301 8.30 7.22 -8.35
N ILE A 302 8.96 6.57 -9.32
CA ILE A 302 10.41 6.74 -9.50
C ILE A 302 10.75 8.20 -9.81
N LEU A 303 9.98 8.87 -10.70
CA LEU A 303 10.18 10.28 -11.00
C LEU A 303 9.96 11.19 -9.78
N ALA A 304 8.95 10.90 -8.97
CA ALA A 304 8.68 11.62 -7.72
C ALA A 304 9.87 11.55 -6.75
N TYR A 305 10.34 10.35 -6.45
CA TYR A 305 11.47 10.15 -5.53
C TYR A 305 12.78 10.72 -6.08
N MET A 306 13.04 10.58 -7.38
CA MET A 306 14.19 11.20 -8.03
C MET A 306 14.13 12.73 -7.96
N GLY A 307 12.96 13.33 -8.20
CA GLY A 307 12.81 14.78 -8.09
C GLY A 307 12.99 15.31 -6.67
N GLN A 308 12.47 14.60 -5.67
CA GLN A 308 12.74 14.92 -4.26
C GLN A 308 14.23 14.86 -3.95
N ALA A 309 14.90 13.77 -4.32
CA ALA A 309 16.35 13.64 -4.13
C ALA A 309 17.15 14.74 -4.87
N ALA A 310 16.72 15.12 -6.08
CA ALA A 310 17.36 16.19 -6.85
C ALA A 310 17.29 17.53 -6.12
N TYR A 311 16.11 17.87 -5.60
CA TYR A 311 15.91 19.09 -4.81
C TYR A 311 16.75 19.07 -3.53
N LEU A 312 16.69 17.98 -2.76
CA LEU A 312 17.44 17.81 -1.51
C LEU A 312 18.96 17.87 -1.75
N SER A 313 19.45 17.41 -2.91
CA SER A 313 20.89 17.38 -3.19
C SER A 313 21.54 18.76 -3.37
N LYS A 314 20.74 19.82 -3.56
CA LYS A 314 21.23 21.19 -3.76
C LYS A 314 20.97 22.11 -2.58
N HIS A 315 20.10 21.71 -1.66
CA HIS A 315 19.75 22.50 -0.49
C HIS A 315 20.16 21.72 0.75
N HIS A 316 21.39 21.93 1.23
CA HIS A 316 21.92 21.28 2.43
C HIS A 316 21.58 22.02 3.72
N ASP A 317 21.19 23.29 3.64
CA ASP A 317 20.93 24.17 4.77
C ASP A 317 19.55 23.95 5.41
N PHE A 318 19.31 22.74 5.93
CA PHE A 318 18.10 22.42 6.74
C PHE A 318 18.33 22.58 8.25
N TYR A 319 19.51 23.07 8.66
CA TYR A 319 19.98 23.05 10.05
C TYR A 319 19.19 23.91 11.06
N SER A 320 18.17 24.65 10.64
CA SER A 320 17.40 25.52 11.55
C SER A 320 15.90 25.26 11.63
N ASN A 321 15.33 24.39 10.79
CA ASN A 321 13.92 24.04 10.88
C ASN A 321 13.70 22.60 10.43
N SER A 322 13.15 21.80 11.33
CA SER A 322 12.79 20.38 11.27
C SER A 322 11.87 19.94 10.12
N GLN A 323 12.14 20.33 8.89
CA GLN A 323 11.25 20.09 7.77
C GLN A 323 12.07 19.52 6.61
N VAL A 324 12.33 18.22 6.63
CA VAL A 324 12.57 17.45 5.39
C VAL A 324 11.19 16.99 4.95
N GLY A 325 10.67 17.49 3.83
CA GLY A 325 9.29 17.20 3.43
C GLY A 325 9.04 17.43 1.94
N PHE A 326 8.08 16.67 1.40
CA PHE A 326 7.69 16.76 -0.01
C PHE A 326 7.39 18.20 -0.47
N TYR A 327 6.69 18.98 0.36
CA TYR A 327 6.21 20.33 0.01
C TYR A 327 7.30 21.38 -0.19
N ILE A 328 8.53 21.11 0.28
CA ILE A 328 9.67 22.01 0.10
C ILE A 328 10.20 21.91 -1.32
N ALA A 329 10.16 20.70 -1.89
CA ALA A 329 10.52 20.48 -3.29
C ALA A 329 9.47 21.03 -4.28
N VAL A 330 8.36 21.58 -3.79
CA VAL A 330 7.26 22.12 -4.60
C VAL A 330 7.42 23.65 -4.72
N PRO A 331 7.40 24.21 -5.95
CA PRO A 331 7.46 25.66 -6.16
C PRO A 331 6.30 26.41 -5.50
N ASP A 332 6.57 27.62 -4.97
CA ASP A 332 5.57 28.40 -4.19
C ASP A 332 4.25 28.62 -4.92
N LYS A 333 4.31 28.86 -6.24
CA LYS A 333 3.13 29.18 -7.07
C LYS A 333 2.14 28.02 -7.20
N VAL A 334 2.60 26.76 -7.07
CA VAL A 334 1.77 25.56 -7.27
C VAL A 334 1.51 24.79 -5.98
N ARG A 335 2.04 25.25 -4.84
CA ARG A 335 1.94 24.54 -3.56
C ARG A 335 0.51 24.34 -3.07
N TRP A 336 -0.35 25.35 -3.19
CA TRP A 336 -1.77 25.26 -2.78
C TRP A 336 -2.56 24.21 -3.58
N PRO A 337 -2.54 24.22 -4.92
CA PRO A 337 -3.15 23.14 -5.72
C PRO A 337 -2.64 21.75 -5.35
N VAL A 338 -1.32 21.61 -5.16
CA VAL A 338 -0.68 20.34 -4.79
C VAL A 338 -1.12 19.87 -3.41
N LEU A 339 -1.24 20.78 -2.44
CA LEU A 339 -1.71 20.48 -1.08
C LEU A 339 -3.14 19.94 -1.08
N VAL A 340 -4.06 20.59 -1.79
CA VAL A 340 -5.46 20.13 -1.91
C VAL A 340 -5.49 18.74 -2.56
N LEU A 341 -4.72 18.55 -3.63
CA LEU A 341 -4.63 17.28 -4.33
C LEU A 341 -4.02 16.17 -3.46
N ALA A 342 -3.01 16.48 -2.65
CA ALA A 342 -2.38 15.55 -1.71
C ALA A 342 -3.36 15.11 -0.61
N ILE A 343 -4.15 16.02 -0.05
CA ILE A 343 -5.18 15.70 0.95
C ILE A 343 -6.24 14.78 0.32
N LEU A 344 -6.71 15.10 -0.88
CA LEU A 344 -7.68 14.26 -1.59
C LEU A 344 -7.10 12.88 -1.91
N ALA A 345 -5.87 12.81 -2.43
CA ALA A 345 -5.20 11.55 -2.71
C ALA A 345 -5.01 10.72 -1.44
N SER A 346 -4.64 11.35 -0.32
CA SER A 346 -4.48 10.69 0.97
C SER A 346 -5.77 10.09 1.51
N VAL A 347 -6.89 10.80 1.40
CA VAL A 347 -8.23 10.29 1.75
C VAL A 347 -8.56 9.06 0.91
N VAL A 348 -8.24 9.10 -0.40
CA VAL A 348 -8.45 7.96 -1.30
C VAL A 348 -7.59 6.76 -0.93
N GLY A 349 -6.28 6.92 -0.69
CA GLY A 349 -5.42 5.81 -0.31
C GLY A 349 -5.77 5.20 1.04
N SER A 350 -6.20 6.03 2.00
CA SER A 350 -6.70 5.54 3.29
C SER A 350 -7.92 4.64 3.14
N GLN A 351 -8.80 4.91 2.18
CA GLN A 351 -10.00 4.10 1.96
C GLN A 351 -9.67 2.68 1.49
N ALA A 352 -8.64 2.51 0.67
CA ALA A 352 -8.21 1.21 0.16
C ALA A 352 -7.87 0.23 1.29
N ILE A 353 -7.03 0.66 2.23
CA ILE A 353 -6.61 -0.19 3.36
C ILE A 353 -7.74 -0.42 4.38
N ILE A 354 -8.63 0.56 4.58
CA ILE A 354 -9.82 0.39 5.42
C ILE A 354 -10.74 -0.69 4.82
N SER A 355 -10.97 -0.67 3.50
CA SER A 355 -11.75 -1.69 2.81
C SER A 355 -11.07 -3.06 2.87
N GLY A 356 -9.75 -3.11 2.68
CA GLY A 356 -8.96 -4.34 2.84
C GLY A 356 -9.11 -4.95 4.23
N THR A 357 -9.12 -4.11 5.28
CA THR A 357 -9.33 -4.53 6.67
C THR A 357 -10.71 -5.16 6.87
N PHE A 358 -11.77 -4.58 6.27
CA PHE A 358 -13.11 -5.19 6.33
C PHE A 358 -13.17 -6.56 5.64
N SER A 359 -12.50 -6.72 4.49
CA SER A 359 -12.42 -8.00 3.77
C SER A 359 -11.72 -9.07 4.61
N ILE A 360 -10.57 -8.74 5.21
CA ILE A 360 -9.79 -9.66 6.07
C ILE A 360 -10.58 -10.09 7.31
N ILE A 361 -11.33 -9.17 7.93
CA ILE A 361 -12.15 -9.50 9.10
C ILE A 361 -13.31 -10.42 8.70
N ASN A 362 -13.94 -10.17 7.55
CA ASN A 362 -15.00 -11.05 7.04
C ASN A 362 -14.47 -12.46 6.73
N GLN A 363 -13.27 -12.57 6.13
CA GLN A 363 -12.59 -13.84 5.91
C GLN A 363 -12.16 -14.52 7.22
N SER A 364 -11.75 -13.76 8.23
CA SER A 364 -11.41 -14.30 9.55
C SER A 364 -12.65 -14.84 10.29
N GLN A 365 -13.81 -14.21 10.08
CA GLN A 365 -15.08 -14.66 10.64
C GLN A 365 -15.55 -15.98 9.99
N SER A 366 -15.37 -16.14 8.67
CA SER A 366 -15.73 -17.40 8.00
C SER A 366 -14.89 -18.59 8.49
N LEU A 367 -13.63 -18.32 8.87
CA LEU A 367 -12.71 -19.28 9.46
C LEU A 367 -12.89 -19.49 10.98
N SER A 368 -13.90 -18.87 11.60
CA SER A 368 -14.16 -18.91 13.05
C SER A 368 -13.00 -18.39 13.92
N CYS A 369 -12.11 -17.58 13.35
CA CYS A 369 -10.98 -16.94 14.06
C CYS A 369 -11.34 -15.57 14.64
N PHE A 370 -12.50 -15.01 14.30
CA PHE A 370 -12.97 -13.70 14.78
C PHE A 370 -14.43 -13.80 15.28
N PRO A 371 -14.82 -13.06 16.33
CA PRO A 371 -16.21 -13.02 16.79
C PRO A 371 -17.15 -12.52 15.68
N ARG A 372 -18.41 -12.96 15.73
CA ARG A 372 -19.40 -12.57 14.71
C ARG A 372 -19.66 -11.07 14.77
N VAL A 373 -19.33 -10.35 13.69
CA VAL A 373 -19.61 -8.93 13.52
C VAL A 373 -20.71 -8.72 12.48
N LYS A 374 -21.40 -7.58 12.55
CA LYS A 374 -22.44 -7.24 11.57
C LYS A 374 -21.81 -6.84 10.24
N VAL A 375 -21.90 -7.74 9.26
CA VAL A 375 -21.44 -7.52 7.87
C VAL A 375 -22.59 -6.92 7.06
N VAL A 376 -22.41 -5.71 6.54
CA VAL A 376 -23.34 -5.06 5.60
C VAL A 376 -22.72 -5.11 4.22
N HIS A 377 -23.36 -5.82 3.29
CA HIS A 377 -22.95 -5.83 1.90
C HIS A 377 -23.42 -4.53 1.25
N THR A 378 -22.47 -3.76 0.72
CA THR A 378 -22.76 -2.42 0.15
C THR A 378 -23.21 -2.48 -1.31
N SER A 379 -23.10 -3.65 -1.95
CA SER A 379 -23.59 -3.89 -3.31
C SER A 379 -24.24 -5.27 -3.40
N GLU A 380 -25.40 -5.33 -4.05
CA GLU A 380 -26.11 -6.59 -4.34
C GLU A 380 -25.44 -7.40 -5.47
N LYS A 381 -24.52 -6.80 -6.24
CA LYS A 381 -23.95 -7.39 -7.46
C LYS A 381 -22.50 -7.87 -7.32
N ILE A 382 -21.76 -7.42 -6.32
CA ILE A 382 -20.33 -7.75 -6.14
C ILE A 382 -20.10 -8.18 -4.68
N HIS A 383 -19.77 -9.45 -4.46
CA HIS A 383 -19.67 -10.06 -3.12
C HIS A 383 -18.53 -9.53 -2.25
N GLY A 384 -17.49 -8.91 -2.81
CA GLY A 384 -16.33 -8.40 -2.02
C GLY A 384 -16.51 -7.00 -1.41
N GLN A 385 -17.65 -6.32 -1.61
CA GLN A 385 -17.85 -4.96 -1.09
C GLN A 385 -18.53 -4.94 0.28
N ILE A 386 -17.72 -4.97 1.32
CA ILE A 386 -18.14 -5.21 2.71
C ILE A 386 -17.96 -3.95 3.55
N TYR A 387 -18.99 -3.56 4.29
CA TYR A 387 -18.93 -2.54 5.33
C TYR A 387 -19.24 -3.16 6.70
N ILE A 388 -18.35 -2.94 7.67
CA ILE A 388 -18.51 -3.44 9.04
C ILE A 388 -18.54 -2.22 9.98
N PRO A 389 -19.72 -1.76 10.43
CA PRO A 389 -19.84 -0.51 11.20
C PRO A 389 -19.00 -0.51 12.48
N GLU A 390 -19.00 -1.61 13.23
CA GLU A 390 -18.28 -1.73 14.50
C GLU A 390 -16.77 -1.55 14.32
N ILE A 391 -16.20 -2.18 13.30
CA ILE A 391 -14.79 -2.08 12.97
C ILE A 391 -14.47 -0.68 12.44
N ASN A 392 -15.35 -0.08 11.64
CA ASN A 392 -15.15 1.28 11.13
C ASN A 392 -14.99 2.30 12.27
N TRP A 393 -15.86 2.24 13.28
CA TRP A 393 -15.76 3.12 14.45
C TRP A 393 -14.53 2.82 15.31
N LEU A 394 -14.18 1.54 15.48
CA LEU A 394 -12.96 1.14 16.18
C LEU A 394 -11.70 1.70 15.49
N LEU A 395 -11.58 1.50 14.17
CA LEU A 395 -10.49 2.01 13.36
C LEU A 395 -10.43 3.54 13.45
N MET A 396 -11.55 4.24 13.37
CA MET A 396 -11.59 5.70 13.51
C MET A 396 -11.01 6.16 14.84
N ILE A 397 -11.44 5.56 15.95
CA ILE A 397 -10.97 5.92 17.29
C ILE A 397 -9.46 5.65 17.41
N LEU A 398 -8.99 4.50 16.93
CA LEU A 398 -7.58 4.14 16.96
C LEU A 398 -6.74 5.07 16.09
N CYS A 399 -7.17 5.38 14.86
CA CYS A 399 -6.47 6.32 13.98
C CYS A 399 -6.34 7.70 14.65
N ILE A 400 -7.43 8.24 15.21
CA ILE A 400 -7.42 9.53 15.91
C ILE A 400 -6.51 9.46 17.14
N ALA A 401 -6.56 8.37 17.92
CA ALA A 401 -5.72 8.20 19.09
C ALA A 401 -4.23 8.16 18.72
N VAL A 402 -3.86 7.49 17.63
CA VAL A 402 -2.49 7.46 17.09
C VAL A 402 -2.08 8.86 16.64
N THR A 403 -2.91 9.56 15.86
CA THR A 403 -2.60 10.94 15.41
C THR A 403 -2.39 11.90 16.58
N VAL A 404 -3.25 11.85 17.60
CA VAL A 404 -3.16 12.72 18.79
C VAL A 404 -2.03 12.31 19.73
N GLY A 405 -1.74 11.02 19.82
CA GLY A 405 -0.72 10.46 20.71
C GLY A 405 0.70 10.72 20.22
N PHE A 406 0.94 10.53 18.92
CA PHE A 406 2.28 10.67 18.35
C PHE A 406 2.65 12.11 17.99
N ARG A 407 1.66 12.95 17.60
CA ARG A 407 1.81 14.38 17.25
C ARG A 407 2.84 14.74 16.17
N ASP A 408 3.69 13.81 15.76
CA ASP A 408 4.69 13.93 14.71
C ASP A 408 4.75 12.64 13.88
N THR A 409 4.72 12.81 12.55
CA THR A 409 5.06 11.78 11.55
C THR A 409 6.31 10.97 11.88
N LYS A 410 7.33 11.60 12.50
CA LYS A 410 8.62 10.97 12.77
C LYS A 410 8.49 9.76 13.69
N HIS A 411 7.68 9.88 14.73
CA HIS A 411 7.44 8.80 15.69
C HIS A 411 6.40 7.78 15.21
N MET A 412 5.66 8.08 14.15
CA MET A 412 4.70 7.14 13.58
C MET A 412 5.35 6.19 12.56
N GLY A 413 6.42 6.64 11.88
CA GLY A 413 7.09 5.89 10.82
C GLY A 413 8.27 5.03 11.25
N ASN A 414 8.92 5.35 12.38
CA ASN A 414 10.07 4.64 12.97
C ASN A 414 9.76 4.33 14.45
#